data_AF-K2MNE2-F1
#
_entry.id   AF-K2MNE2-F1
#
_cell.length_a   1.000
_cell.length_b   1.000
_cell.length_c   1.000
_cell.angle_alpha   90.00
_cell.angle_beta   90.00
_cell.angle_gamma   90.00
#
_symmetry.space_group_name_H-M   'P 1'
#
loop_
_entity.id
_entity.type
_entity.pdbx_description
1 polymer ?
#
loop_
_entity_poly.entity_id
_entity_poly.type
_entity_poly.pdbx_seq_one_letter_code
_entity_poly.pdbx_strand_id
1 'polypeptide(L)'
;MGSTGLSRPLLSQAEAGYRFVAGCLTVAGRVLTATELELNGITNVTTVAACGECTKEGDCFAPLTTAVIDCKCQCAAGGHGDVCVPAPVPAGPPPPPLPPPPPPTPPPPPVGGCISDMVYPEVAQAVGSGLSWLCYRNVTFSGGGMSLTVLIGAMTGDVANVTFDGCTWRDGAVLLLLGNAHAAVGSLNIVVTGNIFHDALLNPEGVFPARTNITISGNRFTVTRLISRSGLGLRRPSCVAMNKLAISNDSAVVLSGNVLQTVRASSSAIYVVGSSLSVSWHSVFAVVGNTFHMAGANSTPIYLGGS
;
A
#
# COMPACT_ATOMS: atom_id res chain seq x y z
N MET A 1 -14.18 38.13 -17.77
CA MET A 1 -13.07 37.40 -17.13
C MET A 1 -13.53 36.99 -15.75
N GLY A 2 -14.07 35.78 -15.62
CA GLY A 2 -14.79 35.31 -14.43
C GLY A 2 -13.98 34.28 -13.66
N SER A 3 -13.69 34.61 -12.40
CA SER A 3 -13.26 33.67 -11.37
C SER A 3 -14.51 33.05 -10.75
N THR A 4 -14.66 31.73 -10.83
CA THR A 4 -15.63 30.98 -10.02
C THR A 4 -14.87 30.16 -9.00
N GLY A 5 -14.46 30.84 -7.92
CA GLY A 5 -14.24 30.19 -6.64
C GLY A 5 -15.59 29.72 -6.10
N LEU A 6 -15.73 28.44 -5.83
CA LEU A 6 -16.93 27.87 -5.23
C LEU A 6 -16.91 28.11 -3.73
N SER A 7 -17.70 29.10 -3.31
CA SER A 7 -18.06 29.43 -1.94
C SER A 7 -19.27 28.60 -1.50
N ARG A 8 -19.05 27.34 -1.11
CA ARG A 8 -20.03 26.56 -0.31
C ARG A 8 -19.31 25.63 0.68
N PRO A 9 -19.93 25.33 1.84
CA PRO A 9 -19.34 24.41 2.83
C PRO A 9 -19.30 22.98 2.27
N LEU A 10 -18.12 22.35 2.33
CA LEU A 10 -17.88 20.98 1.84
C LEU A 10 -18.59 19.88 2.65
N LEU A 11 -19.42 20.24 3.64
CA LEU A 11 -20.28 19.32 4.39
C LEU A 11 -21.46 18.75 3.58
N SER A 12 -21.64 19.17 2.32
CA SER A 12 -22.67 18.62 1.41
C SER A 12 -22.17 17.49 0.49
N GLN A 13 -20.91 17.07 0.59
CA GLN A 13 -20.38 15.92 -0.16
C GLN A 13 -20.38 14.59 0.62
N ALA A 14 -21.08 14.52 1.75
CA ALA A 14 -21.25 13.28 2.52
C ALA A 14 -22.09 12.19 1.81
N GLU A 15 -22.57 12.42 0.58
CA GLU A 15 -23.22 11.41 -0.27
C GLU A 15 -22.25 10.62 -1.19
N ALA A 16 -20.94 10.92 -1.21
CA ALA A 16 -19.98 10.20 -2.05
C ALA A 16 -19.51 8.83 -1.48
N GLY A 17 -20.01 8.43 -0.30
CA GLY A 17 -19.83 7.09 0.28
C GLY A 17 -18.38 6.61 0.42
N TYR A 18 -17.52 7.45 0.99
CA TYR A 18 -16.22 7.02 1.48
C TYR A 18 -16.40 6.16 2.74
N ARG A 19 -15.94 4.90 2.73
CA ARG A 19 -15.86 4.03 3.91
C ARG A 19 -14.39 3.83 4.26
N PHE A 20 -14.01 4.21 5.47
CA PHE A 20 -12.72 3.81 6.05
C PHE A 20 -12.96 2.55 6.87
N VAL A 21 -12.39 1.41 6.44
CA VAL A 21 -12.50 0.13 7.16
C VAL A 21 -11.16 -0.15 7.83
N ALA A 22 -11.09 0.09 9.12
CA ALA A 22 -10.02 -0.45 9.95
C ALA A 22 -10.48 -1.78 10.52
N GLY A 23 -9.69 -2.83 10.32
CA GLY A 23 -9.92 -4.13 10.95
C GLY A 23 -9.30 -4.18 12.34
N CYS A 24 -8.98 -5.40 12.77
CA CYS A 24 -8.41 -5.66 14.08
C CYS A 24 -7.03 -5.06 14.29
N LEU A 25 -6.99 -3.97 15.06
CA LEU A 25 -5.78 -3.27 15.44
C LEU A 25 -5.33 -3.72 16.83
N THR A 26 -4.08 -4.17 16.92
CA THR A 26 -3.46 -4.57 18.21
C THR A 26 -2.30 -3.65 18.56
N VAL A 27 -2.33 -3.07 19.75
CA VAL A 27 -1.24 -2.27 20.32
C VAL A 27 -0.67 -3.02 21.51
N ALA A 28 0.64 -3.28 21.51
CA ALA A 28 1.31 -4.03 22.57
C ALA A 28 0.62 -5.36 22.94
N GLY A 29 0.07 -6.07 21.95
CA GLY A 29 -0.60 -7.36 22.12
C GLY A 29 -2.06 -7.27 22.59
N ARG A 30 -2.64 -6.07 22.76
CA ARG A 30 -4.05 -5.87 23.10
C ARG A 30 -4.82 -5.31 21.91
N VAL A 31 -5.98 -5.90 21.61
CA VAL A 31 -6.94 -5.40 20.62
C VAL A 31 -7.53 -4.08 21.10
N LEU A 32 -7.60 -3.08 20.21
CA LEU A 32 -8.20 -1.78 20.50
C LEU A 32 -9.74 -1.81 20.33
N THR A 33 -10.46 -1.16 21.24
CA THR A 33 -11.89 -0.88 21.12
C THR A 33 -12.17 0.34 20.23
N ALA A 34 -13.42 0.54 19.81
CA ALA A 34 -13.83 1.71 19.01
C ALA A 34 -13.42 3.06 19.64
N THR A 35 -13.56 3.21 20.96
CA THR A 35 -13.17 4.43 21.67
C THR A 35 -11.65 4.56 21.80
N GLU A 36 -10.93 3.44 21.94
CA GLU A 36 -9.47 3.43 21.96
C GLU A 36 -8.88 3.76 20.57
N LEU A 37 -9.58 3.48 19.46
CA LEU A 37 -9.16 3.89 18.11
C LEU A 37 -9.10 5.42 17.97
N GLU A 38 -10.12 6.14 18.42
CA GLU A 38 -10.17 7.61 18.38
C GLU A 38 -9.06 8.25 19.22
N LEU A 39 -8.84 7.73 20.44
CA LEU A 39 -7.75 8.15 21.32
C LEU A 39 -6.35 7.93 20.71
N ASN A 40 -6.25 6.99 19.77
CA ASN A 40 -5.03 6.65 19.06
C ASN A 40 -4.90 7.32 17.68
N GLY A 41 -5.70 8.36 17.40
CA GLY A 41 -5.58 9.20 16.20
C GLY A 41 -6.31 8.66 14.97
N ILE A 42 -7.17 7.65 15.14
CA ILE A 42 -8.05 7.11 14.09
C ILE A 42 -9.42 7.72 14.31
N THR A 43 -9.65 8.88 13.71
CA THR A 43 -10.92 9.63 13.80
C THR A 43 -11.82 9.36 12.58
N ASN A 44 -13.11 9.69 12.68
CA ASN A 44 -14.09 9.54 11.59
C ASN A 44 -14.29 8.09 11.10
N VAL A 45 -14.20 7.12 12.02
CA VAL A 45 -14.47 5.70 11.71
C VAL A 45 -15.97 5.49 11.56
N THR A 46 -16.41 5.08 10.37
CA THR A 46 -17.83 4.82 10.09
C THR A 46 -18.28 3.42 10.48
N THR A 47 -17.37 2.47 10.64
CA THR A 47 -17.67 1.08 11.02
C THR A 47 -16.46 0.44 11.70
N VAL A 48 -16.67 -0.24 12.83
CA VAL A 48 -15.65 -1.00 13.56
C VAL A 48 -16.03 -2.48 13.52
N ALA A 49 -15.14 -3.33 13.00
CA ALA A 49 -15.32 -4.78 13.00
C ALA A 49 -14.68 -5.42 14.25
N ALA A 50 -15.27 -6.50 14.76
CA ALA A 50 -14.82 -7.15 15.99
C ALA A 50 -13.60 -8.08 15.79
N CYS A 51 -12.77 -8.08 16.84
CA CYS A 51 -11.72 -9.03 17.23
C CYS A 51 -11.84 -10.51 16.83
N GLY A 52 -11.58 -10.92 15.59
CA GLY A 52 -11.59 -12.35 15.27
C GLY A 52 -13.00 -12.96 15.18
N GLU A 53 -14.02 -12.13 14.93
CA GLU A 53 -15.29 -12.60 14.38
C GLU A 53 -15.23 -12.46 12.86
N CYS A 54 -15.54 -13.54 12.14
CA CYS A 54 -15.60 -13.47 10.69
C CYS A 54 -16.91 -12.88 10.22
N THR A 55 -16.84 -11.97 9.26
CA THR A 55 -18.00 -11.28 8.70
C THR A 55 -17.92 -11.26 7.18
N LYS A 56 -19.09 -11.24 6.51
CA LYS A 56 -19.16 -11.22 5.05
C LYS A 56 -18.49 -10.00 4.41
N GLU A 57 -18.39 -8.89 5.15
CA GLU A 57 -17.72 -7.67 4.73
C GLU A 57 -16.21 -7.64 5.02
N GLY A 58 -15.74 -8.44 5.98
CA GLY A 58 -14.36 -8.41 6.48
C GLY A 58 -13.44 -9.46 5.87
N ASP A 59 -13.97 -10.67 5.62
CA ASP A 59 -13.17 -11.84 5.21
C ASP A 59 -13.37 -12.23 3.75
N CYS A 60 -14.43 -11.72 3.11
CA CYS A 60 -14.86 -12.11 1.78
C CYS A 60 -15.08 -10.90 0.88
N PHE A 61 -14.82 -11.03 -0.42
CA PHE A 61 -15.17 -10.00 -1.39
C PHE A 61 -16.69 -10.01 -1.62
N ALA A 62 -17.42 -9.20 -0.84
CA ALA A 62 -18.88 -9.18 -0.79
C ALA A 62 -19.60 -9.19 -2.16
N PRO A 63 -19.16 -8.44 -3.20
CA PRO A 63 -19.82 -8.45 -4.51
C PRO A 63 -19.84 -9.81 -5.22
N LEU A 64 -18.86 -10.67 -4.94
CA LEU A 64 -18.78 -12.03 -5.48
C LEU A 64 -18.91 -13.08 -4.39
N THR A 65 -19.46 -12.72 -3.23
CA THR A 65 -19.70 -13.66 -2.13
C THR A 65 -21.20 -13.88 -2.00
N THR A 66 -21.63 -15.12 -2.21
CA THR A 66 -23.02 -15.55 -2.04
C THR A 66 -23.35 -15.86 -0.60
N ALA A 67 -22.39 -16.38 0.16
CA ALA A 67 -22.56 -16.71 1.58
C ALA A 67 -21.21 -16.76 2.30
N VAL A 68 -21.26 -16.65 3.63
CA VAL A 68 -20.14 -16.94 4.52
C VAL A 68 -20.57 -18.02 5.49
N ILE A 69 -19.84 -19.13 5.50
CA ILE A 69 -20.13 -20.30 6.33
C ILE A 69 -18.82 -20.68 7.02
N ASP A 70 -18.80 -20.72 8.35
CA ASP A 70 -17.62 -21.06 9.15
C ASP A 70 -16.34 -20.30 8.73
N CYS A 71 -16.48 -18.98 8.53
CA CYS A 71 -15.40 -18.08 8.07
C CYS A 71 -14.80 -18.42 6.70
N LYS A 72 -15.52 -19.16 5.87
CA LYS A 72 -15.17 -19.42 4.47
C LYS A 72 -16.14 -18.73 3.54
N CYS A 73 -15.60 -18.16 2.48
CA CYS A 73 -16.36 -17.42 1.48
C CYS A 73 -16.89 -18.40 0.43
N GLN A 74 -18.20 -18.32 0.16
CA GLN A 74 -18.82 -19.06 -0.93
C GLN A 74 -19.03 -18.14 -2.13
N CYS A 75 -18.35 -18.42 -3.24
CA CYS A 75 -18.25 -17.47 -4.34
C CYS A 75 -19.45 -17.52 -5.28
N ALA A 76 -19.87 -16.35 -5.74
CA ALA A 76 -20.75 -16.19 -6.89
C ALA A 76 -20.02 -16.57 -8.18
N ALA A 77 -20.76 -16.76 -9.27
CA ALA A 77 -20.17 -16.97 -10.59
C ALA A 77 -19.19 -15.83 -10.92
N GLY A 78 -17.95 -16.17 -11.29
CA GLY A 78 -16.88 -15.20 -11.55
C GLY A 78 -15.99 -14.87 -10.34
N GLY A 79 -16.36 -15.26 -9.13
CA GLY A 79 -15.51 -15.21 -7.93
C GLY A 79 -14.68 -16.49 -7.77
N HIS A 80 -13.44 -16.33 -7.34
CA HIS A 80 -12.42 -17.37 -7.32
C HIS A 80 -11.52 -17.22 -6.09
N GLY A 81 -10.96 -18.36 -5.64
CA GLY A 81 -10.13 -18.43 -4.44
C GLY A 81 -10.94 -18.29 -3.15
N ASP A 82 -10.23 -18.39 -2.03
CA ASP A 82 -10.81 -18.58 -0.69
C ASP A 82 -11.55 -17.34 -0.15
N VAL A 83 -11.35 -16.19 -0.82
CA VAL A 83 -11.94 -14.88 -0.51
C VAL A 83 -12.83 -14.34 -1.64
N CYS A 84 -13.12 -15.15 -2.67
CA CYS A 84 -14.04 -14.84 -3.77
C CYS A 84 -13.68 -13.61 -4.62
N VAL A 85 -12.42 -13.46 -4.98
CA VAL A 85 -11.96 -12.39 -5.87
C VAL A 85 -12.18 -12.76 -7.35
N PRO A 86 -12.31 -11.79 -8.27
CA PRO A 86 -12.37 -12.11 -9.70
C PRO A 86 -11.11 -12.88 -10.17
N ALA A 87 -11.23 -13.98 -10.93
CA ALA A 87 -10.06 -14.68 -11.51
C ALA A 87 -9.70 -14.25 -12.94
N PRO A 88 -8.45 -14.57 -13.37
CA PRO A 88 -7.88 -14.22 -14.68
C PRO A 88 -7.94 -15.36 -15.71
N VAL A 89 -7.72 -15.07 -17.02
CA VAL A 89 -7.27 -15.94 -18.17
C VAL A 89 -7.55 -15.23 -19.54
N PRO A 90 -6.85 -15.45 -20.71
CA PRO A 90 -5.50 -15.95 -21.07
C PRO A 90 -4.62 -14.93 -21.87
N ALA A 91 -3.38 -15.33 -22.21
CA ALA A 91 -2.34 -14.54 -22.90
C ALA A 91 -2.62 -14.16 -24.38
N GLY A 92 -2.22 -12.94 -24.75
CA GLY A 92 -2.26 -12.37 -26.11
C GLY A 92 -0.87 -12.09 -26.74
N PRO A 93 -0.83 -11.76 -28.05
CA PRO A 93 0.33 -11.90 -28.96
C PRO A 93 1.43 -10.81 -28.80
N PRO A 94 2.62 -10.98 -29.42
CA PRO A 94 3.81 -10.19 -29.07
C PRO A 94 3.79 -8.76 -29.65
N PRO A 95 4.38 -7.75 -28.96
CA PRO A 95 4.40 -6.37 -29.43
C PRO A 95 5.59 -6.04 -30.37
N PRO A 96 5.48 -4.96 -31.17
CA PRO A 96 6.48 -4.51 -32.13
C PRO A 96 7.68 -3.79 -31.49
N PRO A 97 8.78 -3.53 -32.25
CA PRO A 97 10.05 -3.08 -31.68
C PRO A 97 10.06 -1.59 -31.31
N LEU A 98 10.83 -1.26 -30.26
CA LEU A 98 11.00 0.09 -29.70
C LEU A 98 12.43 0.65 -29.86
N PRO A 99 12.61 1.99 -29.72
CA PRO A 99 13.79 2.78 -30.11
C PRO A 99 14.98 2.70 -29.11
N PRO A 100 16.12 3.36 -29.41
CA PRO A 100 17.41 3.07 -28.78
C PRO A 100 17.60 3.60 -27.34
N PRO A 101 18.56 3.02 -26.58
CA PRO A 101 18.53 3.03 -25.11
C PRO A 101 19.39 4.14 -24.44
N PRO A 102 19.01 4.55 -23.21
CA PRO A 102 19.85 5.26 -22.25
C PRO A 102 20.75 4.28 -21.41
N PRO A 103 21.66 4.74 -20.53
CA PRO A 103 22.86 4.00 -20.08
C PRO A 103 22.58 2.74 -19.22
N PRO A 104 23.56 1.83 -19.07
CA PRO A 104 23.30 0.44 -18.66
C PRO A 104 22.93 0.32 -17.18
N THR A 105 21.68 -0.05 -16.94
CA THR A 105 21.21 -0.68 -15.70
C THR A 105 21.61 -2.17 -15.68
N PRO A 106 21.67 -2.80 -14.49
CA PRO A 106 21.84 -4.26 -14.41
C PRO A 106 20.83 -4.96 -15.32
N PRO A 107 21.23 -6.03 -16.05
CA PRO A 107 20.34 -6.69 -16.99
C PRO A 107 19.08 -7.17 -16.23
N PRO A 108 17.88 -6.85 -16.73
CA PRO A 108 16.66 -7.35 -16.12
C PRO A 108 16.68 -8.89 -16.15
N PRO A 109 16.10 -9.55 -15.14
CA PRO A 109 15.97 -11.00 -15.16
C PRO A 109 15.15 -11.42 -16.39
N PRO A 110 15.25 -12.69 -16.82
CA PRO A 110 14.30 -13.25 -17.78
C PRO A 110 12.86 -12.92 -17.36
N VAL A 111 11.94 -12.73 -18.31
CA VAL A 111 10.53 -12.44 -17.99
C VAL A 111 10.02 -13.50 -17.00
N GLY A 112 9.54 -13.05 -15.83
CA GLY A 112 9.11 -13.92 -14.73
C GLY A 112 10.20 -14.31 -13.71
N GLY A 113 11.46 -13.93 -13.92
CA GLY A 113 12.56 -14.12 -12.98
C GLY A 113 12.70 -13.00 -11.95
N CYS A 114 13.27 -13.30 -10.79
CA CYS A 114 13.51 -12.32 -9.72
C CYS A 114 14.98 -11.89 -9.70
N ILE A 115 15.22 -10.59 -9.56
CA ILE A 115 16.53 -10.08 -9.14
C ILE A 115 16.75 -10.56 -7.72
N SER A 116 17.84 -11.26 -7.47
CA SER A 116 18.07 -11.92 -6.19
C SER A 116 19.49 -11.78 -5.66
N ASP A 117 19.60 -11.92 -4.33
CA ASP A 117 20.86 -12.12 -3.59
C ASP A 117 21.96 -11.09 -3.90
N MET A 118 21.58 -9.81 -3.99
CA MET A 118 22.51 -8.70 -4.26
C MET A 118 22.27 -7.48 -3.37
N VAL A 119 23.29 -6.62 -3.30
CA VAL A 119 23.24 -5.31 -2.63
C VAL A 119 23.14 -4.22 -3.68
N TYR A 120 22.13 -3.36 -3.58
CA TYR A 120 21.95 -2.24 -4.49
C TYR A 120 22.83 -1.04 -4.11
N PRO A 121 23.42 -0.32 -5.08
CA PRO A 121 24.27 0.84 -4.83
C PRO A 121 23.44 2.01 -4.30
N GLU A 122 23.97 2.84 -3.40
CA GLU A 122 23.28 3.98 -2.75
C GLU A 122 22.93 5.13 -3.71
N VAL A 123 21.96 4.89 -4.60
CA VAL A 123 21.50 5.86 -5.60
C VAL A 123 19.99 5.79 -5.77
N ALA A 124 19.38 6.92 -6.11
CA ALA A 124 17.98 6.95 -6.52
C ALA A 124 17.83 6.28 -7.89
N GLN A 125 16.90 5.33 -7.99
CA GLN A 125 16.61 4.60 -9.21
C GLN A 125 15.11 4.60 -9.48
N ALA A 126 14.77 4.59 -10.77
CA ALA A 126 13.42 4.42 -11.24
C ALA A 126 13.32 3.15 -12.07
N VAL A 127 12.34 2.30 -11.76
CA VAL A 127 12.13 0.99 -12.40
C VAL A 127 10.68 0.85 -12.88
N GLY A 128 10.42 -0.16 -13.71
CA GLY A 128 9.08 -0.48 -14.22
C GLY A 128 8.79 0.05 -15.62
N SER A 129 9.63 0.92 -16.17
CA SER A 129 9.42 1.48 -17.53
C SER A 129 9.35 0.39 -18.61
N GLY A 130 8.21 0.30 -19.28
CA GLY A 130 7.91 -0.70 -20.32
C GLY A 130 7.76 -2.14 -19.82
N LEU A 131 7.73 -2.35 -18.49
CA LEU A 131 7.68 -3.67 -17.89
C LEU A 131 6.26 -3.99 -17.40
N SER A 132 5.83 -5.23 -17.63
CA SER A 132 4.67 -5.85 -16.99
C SER A 132 5.05 -6.65 -15.74
N TRP A 133 6.34 -6.71 -15.40
CA TRP A 133 6.86 -7.54 -14.31
C TRP A 133 8.08 -6.90 -13.64
N LEU A 134 8.11 -6.95 -12.31
CA LEU A 134 9.25 -6.64 -11.46
C LEU A 134 9.27 -7.63 -10.29
N CYS A 135 10.43 -8.22 -9.99
CA CYS A 135 10.60 -9.00 -8.77
C CYS A 135 11.97 -8.84 -8.17
N TYR A 136 11.99 -8.60 -6.87
CA TYR A 136 13.17 -8.55 -6.03
C TYR A 136 13.02 -9.58 -4.91
N ARG A 137 14.01 -10.45 -4.76
CA ARG A 137 14.05 -11.48 -3.72
C ARG A 137 15.34 -11.43 -2.94
N ASN A 138 15.29 -11.32 -1.61
CA ASN A 138 16.49 -11.28 -0.74
C ASN A 138 17.50 -10.17 -1.13
N VAL A 139 17.03 -9.07 -1.71
CA VAL A 139 17.88 -7.94 -2.11
C VAL A 139 18.05 -6.97 -0.94
N THR A 140 19.24 -6.39 -0.82
CA THR A 140 19.52 -5.36 0.19
C THR A 140 19.60 -3.97 -0.43
N PHE A 141 18.80 -3.04 0.07
CA PHE A 141 18.80 -1.61 -0.24
C PHE A 141 19.24 -0.83 1.00
N SER A 142 20.30 -0.03 0.92
CA SER A 142 20.94 0.59 2.07
C SER A 142 21.38 2.01 1.79
N GLY A 143 21.13 2.92 2.74
CA GLY A 143 21.66 4.29 2.73
C GLY A 143 20.60 5.37 2.50
N GLY A 144 20.89 6.60 2.90
CA GLY A 144 19.95 7.71 2.85
C GLY A 144 19.73 8.24 1.43
N GLY A 145 20.69 8.00 0.53
CA GLY A 145 20.55 8.25 -0.90
C GLY A 145 19.76 7.17 -1.64
N MET A 146 19.47 6.02 -1.00
CA MET A 146 18.71 4.96 -1.64
C MET A 146 17.24 5.26 -1.74
N SER A 147 16.76 5.36 -2.97
CA SER A 147 15.34 5.40 -3.25
C SER A 147 15.06 4.54 -4.48
N LEU A 148 14.34 3.44 -4.30
CA LEU A 148 13.83 2.67 -5.43
C LEU A 148 12.40 3.13 -5.71
N THR A 149 12.23 3.80 -6.85
CA THR A 149 10.92 4.27 -7.33
C THR A 149 10.37 3.29 -8.35
N VAL A 150 9.25 2.65 -8.04
CA VAL A 150 8.47 1.90 -9.02
C VAL A 150 7.55 2.90 -9.74
N LEU A 151 7.88 3.20 -11.01
CA LEU A 151 7.13 4.11 -11.85
C LEU A 151 5.95 3.39 -12.53
N ILE A 152 4.83 3.29 -11.82
CA ILE A 152 3.66 2.56 -12.30
C ILE A 152 3.11 3.17 -13.60
N GLY A 153 3.15 4.49 -13.73
CA GLY A 153 2.76 5.18 -14.96
C GLY A 153 3.57 4.83 -16.20
N ALA A 154 4.77 4.27 -16.03
CA ALA A 154 5.62 3.82 -17.12
C ALA A 154 5.51 2.32 -17.39
N MET A 155 4.81 1.56 -16.54
CA MET A 155 4.55 0.14 -16.76
C MET A 155 3.54 -0.06 -17.90
N THR A 156 3.62 -1.20 -18.56
CA THR A 156 2.75 -1.56 -19.69
C THR A 156 2.34 -3.02 -19.62
N GLY A 157 1.17 -3.36 -20.17
CA GLY A 157 0.70 -4.74 -20.34
C GLY A 157 -0.67 -5.03 -19.71
N ASP A 158 -1.33 -6.10 -20.14
CA ASP A 158 -2.69 -6.41 -19.67
C ASP A 158 -2.74 -6.65 -18.14
N VAL A 159 -1.68 -7.26 -17.60
CA VAL A 159 -1.48 -7.47 -16.17
C VAL A 159 -0.04 -7.10 -15.82
N ALA A 160 0.12 -6.24 -14.83
CA ALA A 160 1.42 -5.84 -14.29
C ALA A 160 1.62 -6.42 -12.88
N ASN A 161 2.78 -7.04 -12.62
CA ASN A 161 3.10 -7.66 -11.33
C ASN A 161 4.41 -7.11 -10.77
N VAL A 162 4.38 -6.63 -9.52
CA VAL A 162 5.56 -6.11 -8.81
C VAL A 162 5.70 -6.86 -7.49
N THR A 163 6.84 -7.48 -7.23
CA THR A 163 7.08 -8.27 -6.02
C THR A 163 8.37 -7.86 -5.32
N PHE A 164 8.29 -7.65 -4.01
CA PHE A 164 9.43 -7.53 -3.10
C PHE A 164 9.28 -8.60 -2.01
N ASP A 165 10.13 -9.61 -2.08
CA ASP A 165 10.06 -10.83 -1.27
C ASP A 165 11.34 -10.97 -0.44
N GLY A 166 11.25 -10.89 0.88
CA GLY A 166 12.42 -11.07 1.76
C GLY A 166 13.52 -10.02 1.61
N CYS A 167 13.23 -8.84 1.02
CA CYS A 167 14.25 -7.80 0.85
C CYS A 167 14.53 -7.06 2.16
N THR A 168 15.75 -6.52 2.28
CA THR A 168 16.19 -5.72 3.41
C THR A 168 16.35 -4.25 2.97
N TRP A 169 15.65 -3.34 3.64
CA TRP A 169 15.73 -1.90 3.45
C TRP A 169 16.29 -1.28 4.72
N ARG A 170 17.39 -0.55 4.63
CA ARG A 170 18.00 0.03 5.83
C ARG A 170 18.69 1.38 5.62
N ASP A 171 19.06 1.99 6.74
CA ASP A 171 19.94 3.16 6.80
C ASP A 171 19.44 4.38 6.03
N GLY A 172 18.12 4.55 5.95
CA GLY A 172 17.45 5.65 5.26
C GLY A 172 16.86 5.29 3.90
N ALA A 173 16.98 4.03 3.47
CA ALA A 173 16.46 3.59 2.19
C ALA A 173 14.94 3.76 2.07
N VAL A 174 14.48 4.08 0.87
CA VAL A 174 13.06 4.32 0.57
C VAL A 174 12.60 3.41 -0.57
N LEU A 175 11.48 2.72 -0.36
CA LEU A 175 10.70 2.09 -1.42
C LEU A 175 9.51 3.00 -1.75
N LEU A 176 9.51 3.59 -2.95
CA LEU A 176 8.43 4.45 -3.43
C LEU A 176 7.61 3.74 -4.50
N LEU A 177 6.32 3.54 -4.23
CA LEU A 177 5.34 3.06 -5.21
C LEU A 177 4.60 4.27 -5.77
N LEU A 178 5.01 4.75 -6.95
CA LEU A 178 4.47 5.97 -7.53
C LEU A 178 3.36 5.64 -8.54
N GLY A 179 2.11 5.80 -8.11
CA GLY A 179 0.91 5.56 -8.90
C GLY A 179 0.69 6.61 -10.00
N ASN A 180 0.13 6.14 -11.12
CA ASN A 180 -0.47 7.01 -12.13
C ASN A 180 -1.73 6.35 -12.70
N ALA A 181 -2.87 7.03 -12.62
CA ALA A 181 -4.17 6.52 -13.09
C ALA A 181 -4.21 6.18 -14.59
N HIS A 182 -3.31 6.77 -15.38
CA HIS A 182 -3.24 6.62 -16.84
C HIS A 182 -2.14 5.64 -17.29
N ALA A 183 -1.61 4.82 -16.38
CA ALA A 183 -0.66 3.78 -16.77
C ALA A 183 -1.30 2.87 -17.82
N ALA A 184 -0.51 2.41 -18.79
CA ALA A 184 -0.96 1.51 -19.85
C ALA A 184 -1.02 0.05 -19.37
N VAL A 185 -1.60 -0.16 -18.18
CA VAL A 185 -1.77 -1.47 -17.55
C VAL A 185 -3.25 -1.79 -17.37
N GLY A 186 -3.66 -3.02 -17.70
CA GLY A 186 -5.05 -3.45 -17.56
C GLY A 186 -5.43 -3.77 -16.10
N SER A 187 -4.49 -4.32 -15.33
CA SER A 187 -4.58 -4.55 -13.88
C SER A 187 -3.19 -4.56 -13.27
N LEU A 188 -3.08 -4.31 -11.97
CA LEU A 188 -1.80 -4.16 -11.29
C LEU A 188 -1.79 -4.90 -9.95
N ASN A 189 -0.83 -5.79 -9.74
CA ASN A 189 -0.60 -6.45 -8.46
C ASN A 189 0.76 -6.05 -7.91
N ILE A 190 0.79 -5.53 -6.69
CA ILE A 190 2.01 -5.20 -5.96
C ILE A 190 2.02 -6.01 -4.67
N VAL A 191 3.06 -6.81 -4.47
CA VAL A 191 3.25 -7.62 -3.27
C VAL A 191 4.55 -7.20 -2.59
N VAL A 192 4.45 -6.72 -1.36
CA VAL A 192 5.58 -6.42 -0.48
C VAL A 192 5.47 -7.38 0.69
N THR A 193 6.24 -8.47 0.65
CA THR A 193 6.11 -9.57 1.61
C THR A 193 7.43 -10.02 2.25
N GLY A 194 7.40 -10.32 3.54
CA GLY A 194 8.55 -10.86 4.28
C GLY A 194 9.77 -9.93 4.37
N ASN A 195 9.61 -8.63 4.08
CA ASN A 195 10.73 -7.68 4.05
C ASN A 195 11.08 -7.17 5.45
N ILE A 196 12.33 -6.74 5.61
CA ILE A 196 12.83 -6.06 6.81
C ILE A 196 13.12 -4.60 6.45
N PHE A 197 12.44 -3.67 7.12
CA PHE A 197 12.67 -2.23 7.03
C PHE A 197 13.27 -1.73 8.35
N HIS A 198 14.55 -1.36 8.35
CA HIS A 198 15.25 -0.84 9.53
C HIS A 198 15.74 0.58 9.29
N ASP A 199 15.09 1.57 9.91
CA ASP A 199 15.27 2.98 9.58
C ASP A 199 15.10 3.23 8.08
N ALA A 200 14.06 2.64 7.51
CA ALA A 200 13.69 2.73 6.10
C ALA A 200 12.19 2.99 5.96
N LEU A 201 11.76 3.43 4.77
CA LEU A 201 10.39 3.88 4.54
C LEU A 201 9.75 3.16 3.34
N LEU A 202 8.55 2.63 3.54
CA LEU A 202 7.66 2.26 2.44
C LEU A 202 6.69 3.42 2.17
N ASN A 203 6.63 3.86 0.92
CA ASN A 203 5.81 5.00 0.53
C ASN A 203 4.97 4.72 -0.72
N PRO A 204 3.70 4.33 -0.55
CA PRO A 204 2.71 4.39 -1.62
C PRO A 204 2.25 5.83 -1.84
N GLU A 205 2.31 6.31 -3.07
CA GLU A 205 1.95 7.69 -3.42
C GLU A 205 1.16 7.78 -4.72
N GLY A 206 0.13 8.64 -4.73
CA GLY A 206 -0.63 9.00 -5.91
C GLY A 206 -1.84 8.10 -6.19
N VAL A 207 -2.35 8.22 -7.42
CA VAL A 207 -3.54 7.49 -7.88
C VAL A 207 -3.08 6.30 -8.71
N PHE A 208 -3.58 5.12 -8.40
CA PHE A 208 -3.21 3.89 -9.09
C PHE A 208 -4.20 3.58 -10.23
N PRO A 209 -3.80 2.78 -11.23
CA PRO A 209 -4.71 2.27 -12.27
C PRO A 209 -5.90 1.51 -11.67
N ALA A 210 -6.98 1.37 -12.43
CA ALA A 210 -8.11 0.54 -12.03
C ALA A 210 -7.67 -0.92 -11.80
N ARG A 211 -8.37 -1.64 -10.92
CA ARG A 211 -8.05 -3.02 -10.54
C ARG A 211 -6.61 -3.17 -10.05
N THR A 212 -6.20 -2.27 -9.16
CA THR A 212 -4.91 -2.37 -8.47
C THR A 212 -5.07 -3.11 -7.15
N ASN A 213 -4.22 -4.11 -6.90
CA ASN A 213 -4.10 -4.77 -5.60
C ASN A 213 -2.70 -4.55 -5.02
N ILE A 214 -2.60 -3.82 -3.91
CA ILE A 214 -1.35 -3.64 -3.16
C ILE A 214 -1.45 -4.43 -1.85
N THR A 215 -0.68 -5.50 -1.75
CA THR A 215 -0.59 -6.33 -0.55
C THR A 215 0.74 -6.11 0.15
N ILE A 216 0.69 -5.61 1.39
CA ILE A 216 1.85 -5.41 2.26
C ILE A 216 1.70 -6.37 3.42
N SER A 217 2.37 -7.52 3.36
CA SER A 217 2.13 -8.63 4.29
C SER A 217 3.37 -9.21 4.96
N GLY A 218 3.28 -9.51 6.25
CA GLY A 218 4.37 -10.23 6.96
C GLY A 218 5.70 -9.50 7.03
N ASN A 219 5.71 -8.17 6.86
CA ASN A 219 6.95 -7.37 6.92
C ASN A 219 7.25 -6.93 8.36
N ARG A 220 8.53 -6.66 8.63
CA ARG A 220 9.00 -6.09 9.89
C ARG A 220 9.55 -4.69 9.67
N PHE A 221 8.97 -3.71 10.36
CA PHE A 221 9.43 -2.33 10.35
C PHE A 221 9.98 -1.94 11.73
N THR A 222 11.13 -1.27 11.74
CA THR A 222 11.73 -0.69 12.93
C THR A 222 12.23 0.70 12.58
N VAL A 223 11.69 1.72 13.24
CA VAL A 223 12.02 3.13 12.98
C VAL A 223 12.47 3.80 14.28
N THR A 224 13.71 4.26 14.27
CA THR A 224 14.40 4.93 15.38
C THR A 224 14.63 6.42 15.13
N ARG A 225 14.63 6.82 13.86
CA ARG A 225 14.82 8.21 13.41
C ARG A 225 13.81 8.63 12.35
N LEU A 226 13.71 9.93 12.13
CA LEU A 226 12.92 10.47 11.04
C LEU A 226 13.61 10.14 9.70
N ILE A 227 12.90 9.46 8.80
CA ILE A 227 13.37 9.21 7.44
C ILE A 227 12.93 10.39 6.57
N SER A 228 13.90 11.22 6.18
CA SER A 228 13.63 12.41 5.37
C SER A 228 13.37 12.00 3.93
N ARG A 229 12.22 12.39 3.39
CA ARG A 229 11.94 12.33 1.95
C ARG A 229 11.51 13.72 1.49
N SER A 230 12.26 14.28 0.55
CA SER A 230 11.93 15.54 -0.10
C SER A 230 10.52 15.49 -0.69
N GLY A 231 9.69 16.49 -0.39
CA GLY A 231 8.32 16.61 -0.92
C GLY A 231 7.23 15.91 -0.11
N LEU A 232 7.57 15.01 0.82
CA LEU A 232 6.58 14.27 1.63
C LEU A 232 6.20 15.00 2.93
N GLY A 233 6.97 16.01 3.34
CA GLY A 233 6.65 16.85 4.51
C GLY A 233 6.52 16.07 5.83
N LEU A 234 7.14 14.89 5.94
CA LEU A 234 7.06 14.04 7.13
C LEU A 234 7.58 14.79 8.36
N ARG A 235 6.69 14.97 9.34
CA ARG A 235 7.01 15.60 10.63
C ARG A 235 7.24 14.57 11.74
N ARG A 236 6.95 13.29 11.48
CA ARG A 236 6.98 12.20 12.47
C ARG A 236 7.70 10.97 11.90
N PRO A 237 8.55 10.29 12.69
CA PRO A 237 9.10 9.00 12.30
C PRO A 237 7.98 8.01 11.97
N SER A 238 8.04 7.40 10.79
CA SER A 238 6.99 6.54 10.26
C SER A 238 7.53 5.34 9.50
N CYS A 239 6.87 4.20 9.60
CA CYS A 239 7.24 2.95 8.92
C CYS A 239 6.68 2.94 7.48
N VAL A 240 5.41 3.32 7.36
CA VAL A 240 4.70 3.48 6.10
C VAL A 240 4.16 4.90 6.04
N ALA A 241 4.45 5.61 4.96
CA ALA A 241 3.89 6.93 4.72
C ALA A 241 3.10 6.92 3.41
N MET A 242 1.89 7.47 3.43
CA MET A 242 1.03 7.54 2.26
C MET A 242 0.76 9.01 1.91
N ASN A 243 0.78 9.33 0.63
CA ASN A 243 0.53 10.69 0.15
C ASN A 243 -0.37 10.66 -1.08
N LYS A 244 -1.50 11.37 -1.02
CA LYS A 244 -2.47 11.44 -2.12
C LYS A 244 -2.86 10.07 -2.65
N LEU A 245 -3.00 9.10 -1.75
CA LEU A 245 -3.33 7.72 -2.09
C LEU A 245 -4.84 7.63 -2.39
N ALA A 246 -5.18 7.49 -3.66
CA ALA A 246 -6.56 7.24 -4.08
C ALA A 246 -6.72 5.78 -4.47
N ILE A 247 -7.63 5.09 -3.78
CA ILE A 247 -7.98 3.69 -3.99
C ILE A 247 -9.37 3.68 -4.61
N SER A 248 -9.43 3.45 -5.91
CA SER A 248 -10.69 3.51 -6.66
C SER A 248 -10.77 2.46 -7.74
N ASN A 249 -11.95 2.32 -8.35
CA ASN A 249 -12.20 1.44 -9.50
C ASN A 249 -11.77 -0.01 -9.22
N ASP A 250 -12.43 -0.64 -8.24
CA ASP A 250 -12.21 -2.03 -7.85
C ASP A 250 -10.77 -2.33 -7.39
N SER A 251 -10.16 -1.37 -6.68
CA SER A 251 -8.79 -1.50 -6.17
C SER A 251 -8.74 -1.81 -4.68
N ALA A 252 -7.66 -2.44 -4.25
CA ALA A 252 -7.43 -2.82 -2.86
C ALA A 252 -6.01 -2.45 -2.40
N VAL A 253 -5.90 -1.96 -1.17
CA VAL A 253 -4.63 -1.82 -0.45
C VAL A 253 -4.79 -2.49 0.91
N VAL A 254 -4.01 -3.54 1.15
CA VAL A 254 -4.13 -4.39 2.34
C VAL A 254 -2.79 -4.45 3.06
N LEU A 255 -2.78 -4.03 4.32
CA LEU A 255 -1.66 -4.21 5.24
C LEU A 255 -2.04 -5.33 6.22
N SER A 256 -1.35 -6.46 6.18
CA SER A 256 -1.69 -7.60 7.05
C SER A 256 -0.50 -8.35 7.65
N GLY A 257 -0.60 -8.74 8.92
CA GLY A 257 0.43 -9.56 9.57
C GLY A 257 1.80 -8.87 9.72
N ASN A 258 1.86 -7.54 9.61
CA ASN A 258 3.13 -6.80 9.74
C ASN A 258 3.42 -6.50 11.22
N VAL A 259 4.71 -6.38 11.54
CA VAL A 259 5.19 -5.88 12.83
C VAL A 259 5.74 -4.48 12.63
N LEU A 260 5.13 -3.47 13.23
CA LEU A 260 5.54 -2.07 13.11
C LEU A 260 6.03 -1.56 14.46
N GLN A 261 7.32 -1.23 14.54
CA GLN A 261 7.96 -0.75 15.76
C GLN A 261 8.50 0.67 15.58
N THR A 262 8.09 1.58 16.45
CA THR A 262 8.64 2.92 16.55
C THR A 262 9.20 3.16 17.95
N VAL A 263 10.46 3.60 18.06
CA VAL A 263 11.12 3.73 19.37
C VAL A 263 11.18 5.16 19.91
N ARG A 264 10.62 6.13 19.18
CA ARG A 264 10.62 7.56 19.56
C ARG A 264 9.21 8.04 19.92
N ALA A 265 9.12 8.89 20.94
CA ALA A 265 7.92 9.67 21.23
C ALA A 265 7.49 10.50 20.01
N SER A 266 6.20 10.81 19.92
CA SER A 266 5.61 11.54 18.79
C SER A 266 5.80 10.88 17.42
N SER A 267 5.80 9.54 17.36
CA SER A 267 5.91 8.77 16.12
C SER A 267 4.54 8.30 15.61
N SER A 268 4.48 7.92 14.33
CA SER A 268 3.28 7.32 13.74
C SER A 268 3.66 6.14 12.87
N ALA A 269 3.20 4.91 13.17
CA ALA A 269 3.66 3.75 12.39
C ALA A 269 3.17 3.82 10.94
N ILE A 270 1.90 4.13 10.73
CA ILE A 270 1.32 4.46 9.43
C ILE A 270 0.95 5.95 9.44
N TYR A 271 1.45 6.71 8.47
CA TYR A 271 1.23 8.15 8.38
C TYR A 271 0.65 8.55 7.03
N VAL A 272 -0.58 9.05 7.01
CA VAL A 272 -1.20 9.63 5.81
C VAL A 272 -0.99 11.14 5.83
N VAL A 273 -0.25 11.66 4.85
CA VAL A 273 0.09 13.07 4.74
C VAL A 273 -1.13 13.86 4.20
N GLY A 274 -1.70 14.76 5.00
CA GLY A 274 -2.87 15.58 4.62
C GLY A 274 -4.17 14.78 4.41
N SER A 275 -5.24 15.39 3.88
CA SER A 275 -6.58 14.78 3.63
C SER A 275 -6.62 13.79 2.46
N SER A 276 -5.60 12.95 2.32
CA SER A 276 -5.17 12.48 1.01
C SER A 276 -5.37 10.99 0.75
N LEU A 277 -5.93 10.24 1.72
CA LEU A 277 -6.45 8.90 1.49
C LEU A 277 -7.91 8.98 1.05
N SER A 278 -8.22 8.53 -0.17
CA SER A 278 -9.60 8.38 -0.63
C SER A 278 -9.86 6.94 -1.06
N VAL A 279 -11.02 6.41 -0.71
CA VAL A 279 -11.44 5.04 -1.06
C VAL A 279 -12.82 5.10 -1.69
N SER A 280 -12.92 4.79 -2.99
CA SER A 280 -14.22 4.80 -3.69
C SER A 280 -15.07 3.58 -3.34
N TRP A 281 -16.35 3.63 -3.71
CA TRP A 281 -17.20 2.44 -3.75
C TRP A 281 -16.52 1.29 -4.50
N HIS A 282 -16.72 0.07 -4.01
CA HIS A 282 -16.12 -1.18 -4.51
C HIS A 282 -14.59 -1.29 -4.36
N SER A 283 -13.96 -0.38 -3.62
CA SER A 283 -12.53 -0.42 -3.31
C SER A 283 -12.29 -0.60 -1.81
N VAL A 284 -11.11 -1.10 -1.45
CA VAL A 284 -10.79 -1.51 -0.08
C VAL A 284 -9.46 -0.91 0.37
N PHE A 285 -9.46 -0.30 1.55
CA PHE A 285 -8.26 -0.08 2.34
C PHE A 285 -8.42 -0.89 3.62
N ALA A 286 -7.49 -1.80 3.90
CA ALA A 286 -7.59 -2.69 5.05
C ALA A 286 -6.28 -2.75 5.82
N VAL A 287 -6.36 -2.63 7.14
CA VAL A 287 -5.25 -2.84 8.08
C VAL A 287 -5.67 -3.93 9.06
N VAL A 288 -5.19 -5.15 8.88
CA VAL A 288 -5.73 -6.36 9.54
C VAL A 288 -4.63 -7.20 10.16
N GLY A 289 -4.70 -7.47 11.46
CA GLY A 289 -3.78 -8.41 12.11
C GLY A 289 -2.32 -7.92 12.16
N ASN A 290 -2.12 -6.61 12.22
CA ASN A 290 -0.78 -6.01 12.39
C ASN A 290 -0.49 -5.79 13.87
N THR A 291 0.78 -5.95 14.25
CA THR A 291 1.27 -5.70 15.62
C THR A 291 2.00 -4.37 15.67
N PHE A 292 1.54 -3.45 16.54
CA PHE A 292 2.15 -2.15 16.74
C PHE A 292 2.89 -2.07 18.08
N HIS A 293 4.20 -1.85 18.01
CA HIS A 293 5.08 -1.56 19.16
C HIS A 293 5.46 -0.08 19.15
N MET A 294 4.63 0.75 19.77
CA MET A 294 4.78 2.20 19.78
C MET A 294 5.43 2.65 21.10
N ALA A 295 6.58 3.32 21.04
CA ALA A 295 7.23 3.88 22.22
C ALA A 295 6.91 5.37 22.42
N GLY A 296 6.81 5.79 23.69
CA GLY A 296 6.75 7.20 24.10
C GLY A 296 5.37 7.87 24.02
N ALA A 297 5.24 9.02 24.66
CA ALA A 297 4.02 9.83 24.66
C ALA A 297 3.71 10.41 23.27
N ASN A 298 2.43 10.61 22.96
CA ASN A 298 1.90 11.17 21.70
C ASN A 298 2.25 10.38 20.43
N SER A 299 2.52 9.08 20.56
CA SER A 299 2.72 8.17 19.44
C SER A 299 1.38 7.56 19.00
N THR A 300 1.13 7.45 17.70
CA THR A 300 -0.13 6.94 17.14
C THR A 300 0.12 5.75 16.20
N PRO A 301 -0.58 4.62 16.33
CA PRO A 301 -0.43 3.50 15.40
C PRO A 301 -0.70 3.93 13.95
N ILE A 302 -1.76 4.70 13.74
CA ILE A 302 -2.15 5.25 12.44
C ILE A 302 -2.47 6.73 12.65
N TYR A 303 -1.87 7.58 11.83
CA TYR A 303 -2.22 8.99 11.76
C TYR A 303 -2.84 9.27 10.41
N LEU A 304 -4.11 9.68 10.42
CA LEU A 304 -4.82 10.15 9.23
C LEU A 304 -4.81 11.69 9.26
N GLY A 305 -4.12 12.32 8.31
CA GLY A 305 -4.21 13.77 8.14
C GLY A 305 -5.58 14.17 7.56
N GLY A 306 -6.08 15.34 7.96
CA GLY A 306 -7.25 15.97 7.33
C GLY A 306 -8.49 16.01 8.22
N SER A 307 -9.27 17.09 8.04
CA SER A 307 -10.58 17.38 8.64
C SER A 307 -11.67 17.28 7.59
#